data_AF-A0A6G3U4A8-F1
#
_entry.id   AF-A0A6G3U4A8-F1
#
_cell.length_a   1.000
_cell.length_b   1.000
_cell.length_c   1.000
_cell.angle_alpha   90.00
_cell.angle_beta   90.00
_cell.angle_gamma   90.00
#
_symmetry.space_group_name_H-M   'P 1'
#
loop_
_entity.id
_entity.type
_entity.pdbx_description
1 polymer ?
#
loop_
_entity_poly.entity_id
_entity_poly.type
_entity_poly.pdbx_seq_one_letter_code
_entity_poly.pdbx_strand_id
1 'polypeptide(L)'
;ACGTDTAQVVLADLGSGASRGRPAPEGARPAVTAAPPADGPVGPSPAPAHQAATAGAGEARSAEGEYASLLRELLAQSLGIPASAVDDDTPFLGLGLDSLSAVDLVKRLERRTGRDLPATLFFEYRTVRELAAHLDRPDPDGSPWAGTRTPRTVPSGATAPGEDVPFPLTAVQLALHTSSRLHPELPARGHLRMTVRGPLDPGLLGRALESLAERHGMLRLRVDDGGGPLPVQRIAPPGLLSDWYEVRACLARDLADAETDLCNRPFDLAAGPPVRAVLLREKPELAHLLLVAHHAAADGYSLNLLAEELWTVYTALHNGERPQVLPAAPEFARHAAAATHDVPETDLRYWRQRLAGLGEPLRLPYDTPPPGTGPGAPLTGPVVQHHGELGTEPTRALERLAAAHDVSLFHLLLAAYVRCLARWSGRPDIAVNVARARREDRFDGVERLVGPLADTLPLLCRTADGEPLLALAERVRLAWLESERHAGPSSLDLAGLLPGAGAGPRTVSPA
;
A
#
# COMPACT_ATOMS: atom_id res chain seq x y z
N ALA A 1 4.06 3.45 -5.93
CA ALA A 1 2.66 3.83 -5.67
C ALA A 1 2.38 3.61 -4.19
N CYS A 2 2.85 4.55 -3.37
CA CYS A 2 2.54 4.57 -1.95
C CYS A 2 1.16 5.22 -1.82
N GLY A 3 0.13 4.40 -1.63
CA GLY A 3 -1.20 4.89 -1.32
C GLY A 3 -1.17 5.49 0.09
N THR A 4 -0.99 6.81 0.16
CA THR A 4 -1.29 7.61 1.34
C THR A 4 -2.68 8.20 1.17
N ASP A 5 -3.70 7.36 1.22
CA ASP A 5 -5.00 7.81 1.69
C ASP A 5 -5.07 7.31 3.13
N THR A 6 -5.01 8.22 4.09
CA THR A 6 -5.39 7.99 5.49
C THR A 6 -5.14 6.55 5.96
N ALA A 7 -3.96 6.25 6.52
CA ALA A 7 -3.93 5.17 7.51
C ALA A 7 -5.02 5.54 8.52
N GLN A 8 -6.15 4.82 8.48
CA GLN A 8 -7.21 5.05 9.43
C GLN A 8 -6.56 4.98 10.80
N VAL A 9 -6.90 5.97 11.62
CA VAL A 9 -6.72 5.86 13.05
C VAL A 9 -7.29 4.50 13.43
N VAL A 10 -6.42 3.54 13.76
CA VAL A 10 -6.85 2.39 14.55
C VAL A 10 -7.19 3.01 15.90
N LEU A 11 -8.44 3.44 16.04
CA LEU A 11 -9.03 3.67 17.35
C LEU A 11 -9.14 2.27 17.95
N ALA A 12 -8.06 1.83 18.60
CA ALA A 12 -8.22 0.87 19.67
C ALA A 12 -9.08 1.60 20.71
N ASP A 13 -10.39 1.40 20.64
CA ASP A 13 -11.29 1.87 21.67
C ASP A 13 -11.01 1.03 22.92
N LEU A 14 -9.97 1.42 23.65
CA LEU A 14 -9.57 0.85 24.93
C LEU A 14 -10.50 1.38 26.03
N GLY A 15 -11.81 1.35 25.76
CA GLY A 15 -12.85 1.71 26.68
C GLY A 15 -12.80 0.77 27.87
N SER A 16 -12.69 1.34 29.08
CA SER A 16 -12.71 0.60 30.32
C SER A 16 -13.96 -0.29 30.39
N GLY A 17 -13.77 -1.60 30.47
CA GLY A 17 -14.83 -2.57 30.68
C GLY A 17 -15.62 -2.28 31.95
N ALA A 18 -16.77 -1.60 31.82
CA ALA A 18 -17.71 -1.42 32.90
C ALA A 18 -18.54 -2.70 33.06
N SER A 19 -18.21 -3.45 34.10
CA SER A 19 -18.98 -4.57 34.67
C SER A 19 -20.49 -4.34 34.60
N ARG A 20 -21.22 -5.27 33.95
CA ARG A 20 -22.68 -5.36 33.97
C ARG A 20 -23.17 -5.72 35.38
N GLY A 21 -23.51 -4.70 36.17
CA GLY A 21 -24.24 -4.83 37.44
C GLY A 21 -25.76 -4.79 37.22
N ARG A 22 -26.43 -5.87 37.60
CA ARG A 22 -27.90 -6.09 37.58
C ARG A 22 -28.64 -5.14 38.55
N PRO A 23 -29.82 -4.57 38.22
CA PRO A 23 -30.58 -3.75 39.17
C PRO A 23 -31.66 -4.54 39.93
N ALA A 24 -31.97 -4.09 41.15
CA ALA A 24 -33.13 -4.47 41.95
C ALA A 24 -33.71 -3.19 42.64
N PRO A 25 -35.00 -3.17 43.05
CA PRO A 25 -35.90 -2.05 42.75
C PRO A 25 -36.42 -1.24 43.96
N GLU A 26 -37.34 -0.30 43.65
CA GLU A 26 -38.28 0.46 44.52
C GLU A 26 -37.71 1.72 45.24
N GLY A 27 -38.44 2.84 45.37
CA GLY A 27 -39.85 3.10 45.13
C GLY A 27 -40.25 4.60 45.18
N ALA A 28 -41.55 4.81 44.91
CA ALA A 28 -42.43 5.92 45.30
C ALA A 28 -42.31 7.34 44.67
N ARG A 29 -43.31 7.59 43.79
CA ARG A 29 -43.98 8.86 43.39
C ARG A 29 -44.72 9.53 44.59
N PRO A 30 -45.22 10.80 44.55
CA PRO A 30 -46.15 11.41 43.54
C PRO A 30 -45.80 12.87 43.12
N ALA A 31 -46.06 13.39 41.90
CA ALA A 31 -47.27 13.60 41.07
C ALA A 31 -48.13 14.83 41.45
N VAL A 32 -48.17 15.88 40.57
CA VAL A 32 -49.25 16.88 40.29
C VAL A 32 -48.87 17.62 38.98
N THR A 33 -49.38 17.32 37.78
CA THR A 33 -50.55 17.85 37.01
C THR A 33 -50.83 19.36 37.01
N ALA A 34 -50.71 20.03 35.85
CA ALA A 34 -51.78 20.82 35.19
C ALA A 34 -51.25 21.66 33.99
N ALA A 35 -52.07 21.76 32.94
CA ALA A 35 -51.96 22.67 31.78
C ALA A 35 -53.37 23.28 31.50
N PRO A 36 -53.60 24.05 30.42
CA PRO A 36 -53.46 25.51 30.21
C PRO A 36 -54.85 26.21 30.01
N PRO A 37 -54.96 27.47 29.52
CA PRO A 37 -55.18 27.75 28.07
C PRO A 37 -54.55 29.11 27.57
N ALA A 38 -54.06 29.24 26.34
CA ALA A 38 -54.69 29.60 25.04
C ALA A 38 -55.09 31.08 24.86
N ASP A 39 -54.45 31.77 23.90
CA ASP A 39 -55.07 32.77 23.01
C ASP A 39 -54.14 33.12 21.83
N GLY A 40 -54.68 33.09 20.61
CA GLY A 40 -54.11 33.58 19.36
C GLY A 40 -55.27 33.89 18.39
N PRO A 41 -55.12 34.80 17.40
CA PRO A 41 -55.20 34.33 15.99
C PRO A 41 -54.36 35.17 14.97
N VAL A 42 -53.65 34.53 14.00
CA VAL A 42 -53.99 34.21 12.57
C VAL A 42 -53.56 35.32 11.59
N GLY A 43 -52.94 35.08 10.41
CA GLY A 43 -52.70 33.87 9.59
C GLY A 43 -51.81 34.23 8.37
N PRO A 44 -51.90 33.60 7.18
CA PRO A 44 -52.61 32.37 6.79
C PRO A 44 -51.73 31.32 6.06
N SER A 45 -52.27 30.10 5.95
CA SER A 45 -51.83 28.97 5.11
C SER A 45 -52.99 28.59 4.16
N PRO A 46 -52.73 27.88 3.04
CA PRO A 46 -53.36 26.56 2.83
C PRO A 46 -52.38 25.55 2.16
N ALA A 47 -52.20 24.28 2.59
CA ALA A 47 -53.09 23.10 2.60
C ALA A 47 -53.42 22.54 1.18
N PRO A 48 -53.81 21.26 0.98
CA PRO A 48 -53.40 19.96 1.56
C PRO A 48 -53.29 18.80 0.51
N ALA A 49 -53.15 17.55 0.98
CA ALA A 49 -52.99 16.29 0.23
C ALA A 49 -54.28 15.67 -0.37
N HIS A 50 -54.17 14.89 -1.47
CA HIS A 50 -54.64 13.48 -1.62
C HIS A 50 -54.50 12.89 -3.06
N GLN A 51 -53.95 11.67 -3.12
CA GLN A 51 -54.02 10.52 -4.06
C GLN A 51 -54.63 10.62 -5.48
N ALA A 52 -53.88 10.10 -6.48
CA ALA A 52 -54.26 9.25 -7.63
C ALA A 52 -52.95 8.93 -8.41
N ALA A 53 -52.64 7.79 -9.05
CA ALA A 53 -53.29 6.52 -9.32
C ALA A 53 -52.18 5.49 -9.65
N THR A 54 -52.45 4.21 -9.41
CA THR A 54 -51.68 3.08 -9.94
C THR A 54 -51.87 2.96 -11.45
N ALA A 55 -50.80 3.08 -12.24
CA ALA A 55 -50.65 2.45 -13.57
C ALA A 55 -49.21 2.61 -14.06
N GLY A 56 -48.59 1.49 -14.48
CA GLY A 56 -47.29 1.49 -15.17
C GLY A 56 -46.13 0.97 -14.34
N ALA A 57 -46.21 -0.31 -13.94
CA ALA A 57 -45.01 -1.12 -13.78
C ALA A 57 -44.33 -1.22 -15.16
N GLY A 58 -43.48 -0.25 -15.48
CA GLY A 58 -42.59 -0.25 -16.63
C GLY A 58 -41.17 -0.47 -16.12
N GLU A 59 -40.67 -1.68 -16.34
CA GLU A 59 -39.28 -2.13 -16.25
C GLU A 59 -38.23 -1.01 -16.18
N ALA A 60 -37.80 -0.69 -14.96
CA ALA A 60 -36.48 -0.12 -14.71
C ALA A 60 -35.79 -0.98 -13.65
N ARG A 61 -35.77 -2.31 -13.87
CA ARG A 61 -34.65 -3.12 -13.40
C ARG A 61 -33.48 -2.74 -14.30
N SER A 62 -32.73 -1.72 -13.90
CA SER A 62 -31.39 -1.51 -14.45
C SER A 62 -30.67 -2.84 -14.35
N ALA A 63 -30.17 -3.35 -15.47
CA ALA A 63 -29.31 -4.51 -15.50
C ALA A 63 -28.14 -4.26 -14.53
N GLU A 64 -28.21 -4.86 -13.33
CA GLU A 64 -27.08 -4.87 -12.41
C GLU A 64 -25.99 -5.67 -13.11
N GLY A 65 -24.85 -5.03 -13.39
CA GLY A 65 -23.69 -5.70 -13.99
C GLY A 65 -23.32 -6.94 -13.18
N GLU A 66 -22.99 -8.03 -13.88
CA GLU A 66 -22.69 -9.33 -13.24
C GLU A 66 -21.55 -9.20 -12.23
N TYR A 67 -20.57 -8.32 -12.52
CA TYR A 67 -19.45 -8.03 -11.63
C TYR A 67 -19.85 -7.22 -10.38
N ALA A 68 -20.81 -6.30 -10.46
CA ALA A 68 -21.26 -5.53 -9.30
C ALA A 68 -21.87 -6.45 -8.23
N SER A 69 -22.70 -7.39 -8.65
CA SER A 69 -23.30 -8.40 -7.77
C SER A 69 -22.26 -9.32 -7.15
N LEU A 70 -21.29 -9.79 -7.96
CA LEU A 70 -20.20 -10.64 -7.51
C LEU A 70 -19.30 -9.94 -6.49
N LEU A 71 -18.94 -8.67 -6.73
CA LEU A 71 -18.12 -7.87 -5.83
C LEU A 71 -18.83 -7.65 -4.49
N ARG A 72 -20.14 -7.30 -4.50
CA ARG A 72 -20.94 -7.18 -3.27
C ARG A 72 -20.94 -8.47 -2.47
N GLU A 73 -21.14 -9.62 -3.13
CA GLU A 73 -21.11 -10.93 -2.49
C GLU A 73 -19.76 -11.21 -1.81
N LEU A 74 -18.66 -10.99 -2.53
CA LEU A 74 -17.31 -11.27 -2.01
C LEU A 74 -16.94 -10.31 -0.86
N LEU A 75 -17.26 -9.02 -0.99
CA LEU A 75 -17.04 -8.02 0.07
C LEU A 75 -17.84 -8.35 1.32
N ALA A 76 -19.12 -8.69 1.16
CA ALA A 76 -19.99 -9.09 2.26
C ALA A 76 -19.44 -10.28 3.05
N GLN A 77 -18.93 -11.29 2.34
CA GLN A 77 -18.27 -12.46 2.94
C GLN A 77 -16.98 -12.08 3.68
N SER A 78 -16.19 -11.15 3.13
CA SER A 78 -14.94 -10.70 3.76
C SER A 78 -15.20 -9.88 5.01
N LEU A 79 -16.26 -9.06 5.00
CA LEU A 79 -16.59 -8.12 6.07
C LEU A 79 -17.54 -8.72 7.13
N GLY A 80 -18.11 -9.90 6.88
CA GLY A 80 -19.08 -10.53 7.78
C GLY A 80 -20.42 -9.78 7.87
N ILE A 81 -20.78 -9.03 6.81
CA ILE A 81 -22.03 -8.24 6.73
C ILE A 81 -22.95 -8.81 5.63
N PRO A 82 -24.26 -8.53 5.62
CA PRO A 82 -25.12 -8.92 4.51
C PRO A 82 -24.78 -8.15 3.22
N ALA A 83 -24.88 -8.80 2.06
CA ALA A 83 -24.57 -8.19 0.75
C ALA A 83 -25.42 -6.96 0.42
N SER A 84 -26.62 -6.85 1.01
CA SER A 84 -27.47 -5.66 0.89
C SER A 84 -26.96 -4.44 1.68
N ALA A 85 -26.00 -4.63 2.58
CA ALA A 85 -25.36 -3.55 3.33
C ALA A 85 -24.06 -3.04 2.67
N VAL A 86 -23.59 -3.69 1.60
CA VAL A 86 -22.46 -3.20 0.81
C VAL A 86 -22.99 -2.15 -0.17
N ASP A 87 -22.72 -0.88 0.13
CA ASP A 87 -23.08 0.24 -0.73
C ASP A 87 -22.07 0.40 -1.88
N ASP A 88 -22.59 0.57 -3.10
CA ASP A 88 -21.77 0.53 -4.31
C ASP A 88 -20.81 1.73 -4.46
N ASP A 89 -21.07 2.82 -3.74
CA ASP A 89 -20.32 4.08 -3.78
C ASP A 89 -19.41 4.27 -2.56
N THR A 90 -19.53 3.41 -1.55
CA THR A 90 -18.71 3.50 -0.36
C THR A 90 -17.30 3.00 -0.69
N PRO A 91 -16.26 3.81 -0.43
CA PRO A 91 -14.89 3.36 -0.65
C PRO A 91 -14.60 2.09 0.14
N PHE A 92 -13.90 1.14 -0.46
CA PHE A 92 -13.59 -0.16 0.15
C PHE A 92 -12.92 0.00 1.52
N LEU A 93 -11.99 0.95 1.66
CA LEU A 93 -11.36 1.29 2.95
C LEU A 93 -12.39 1.78 4.00
N GLY A 94 -13.40 2.54 3.56
CA GLY A 94 -14.49 3.00 4.41
C GLY A 94 -15.45 1.88 4.84
N LEU A 95 -15.53 0.79 4.06
CA LEU A 95 -16.24 -0.43 4.41
C LEU A 95 -15.44 -1.32 5.39
N GLY A 96 -14.23 -0.93 5.78
CA GLY A 96 -13.35 -1.73 6.61
C GLY A 96 -12.51 -2.74 5.82
N LEU A 97 -12.43 -2.60 4.49
CA LEU A 97 -11.52 -3.40 3.68
C LEU A 97 -10.08 -2.89 3.85
N ASP A 98 -9.23 -3.69 4.46
CA ASP A 98 -7.79 -3.44 4.56
C ASP A 98 -7.02 -3.95 3.31
N SER A 99 -5.71 -3.68 3.28
CA SER A 99 -4.85 -4.11 2.15
C SER A 99 -4.72 -5.63 2.02
N LEU A 100 -4.93 -6.39 3.09
CA LEU A 100 -4.80 -7.85 3.10
C LEU A 100 -6.06 -8.51 2.52
N SER A 101 -7.22 -8.06 2.99
CA SER A 101 -8.54 -8.45 2.50
C SER A 101 -8.78 -8.03 1.05
N ALA A 102 -8.24 -6.89 0.60
CA ALA A 102 -8.27 -6.50 -0.81
C ALA A 102 -7.56 -7.53 -1.73
N VAL A 103 -6.39 -8.02 -1.34
CA VAL A 103 -5.67 -9.05 -2.12
C VAL A 103 -6.42 -10.38 -2.11
N ASP A 104 -6.99 -10.78 -0.97
CA ASP A 104 -7.80 -12.00 -0.90
C ASP A 104 -9.08 -11.89 -1.73
N LEU A 105 -9.70 -10.70 -1.78
CA LEU A 105 -10.83 -10.44 -2.67
C LEU A 105 -10.45 -10.56 -4.14
N VAL A 106 -9.29 -10.05 -4.56
CA VAL A 106 -8.77 -10.29 -5.93
C VAL A 106 -8.70 -11.80 -6.18
N LYS A 107 -8.08 -12.58 -5.28
CA LYS A 107 -7.98 -14.04 -5.46
C LYS A 107 -9.34 -14.74 -5.56
N ARG A 108 -10.33 -14.32 -4.77
CA ARG A 108 -11.69 -14.86 -4.84
C ARG A 108 -12.38 -14.48 -6.15
N LEU A 109 -12.19 -13.24 -6.60
CA LEU A 109 -12.72 -12.72 -7.85
C LEU A 109 -12.10 -13.46 -9.05
N GLU A 110 -10.80 -13.67 -9.07
CA GLU A 110 -10.11 -14.49 -10.08
C GLU A 110 -10.66 -15.91 -10.14
N ARG A 111 -10.80 -16.58 -8.99
CA ARG A 111 -11.37 -17.94 -8.92
C ARG A 111 -12.78 -18.03 -9.46
N ARG A 112 -13.61 -16.99 -9.23
CA ARG A 112 -15.00 -16.94 -9.69
C ARG A 112 -15.12 -16.57 -11.17
N THR A 113 -14.17 -15.81 -11.71
CA THR A 113 -14.25 -15.21 -13.04
C THR A 113 -13.35 -15.91 -14.07
N GLY A 114 -12.38 -16.71 -13.61
CA GLY A 114 -11.38 -17.35 -14.44
C GLY A 114 -10.40 -16.37 -15.10
N ARG A 115 -10.41 -15.10 -14.69
CA ARG A 115 -9.50 -14.05 -15.20
C ARG A 115 -8.34 -13.89 -14.22
N ASP A 116 -7.13 -13.69 -14.73
CA ASP A 116 -6.04 -13.15 -13.92
C ASP A 116 -6.26 -11.64 -13.77
N LEU A 117 -6.06 -11.12 -12.56
CA LEU A 117 -6.43 -9.77 -12.17
C LEU A 117 -5.29 -9.17 -11.35
N PRO A 118 -4.82 -7.94 -11.63
CA PRO A 118 -3.72 -7.36 -10.88
C PRO A 118 -4.14 -7.12 -9.43
N ALA A 119 -3.22 -7.36 -8.50
CA ALA A 119 -3.43 -7.10 -7.07
C ALA A 119 -3.73 -5.61 -6.77
N THR A 120 -3.48 -4.71 -7.72
CA THR A 120 -3.73 -3.28 -7.62
C THR A 120 -5.17 -2.87 -7.92
N LEU A 121 -6.04 -3.75 -8.41
CA LEU A 121 -7.42 -3.40 -8.80
C LEU A 121 -8.18 -2.62 -7.73
N PHE A 122 -8.11 -3.05 -6.47
CA PHE A 122 -8.82 -2.41 -5.36
C PHE A 122 -8.16 -1.08 -4.90
N PHE A 123 -6.93 -0.81 -5.35
CA PHE A 123 -6.28 0.50 -5.19
C PHE A 123 -6.60 1.43 -6.36
N GLU A 124 -6.75 0.87 -7.55
CA GLU A 124 -7.08 1.61 -8.78
C GLU A 124 -8.55 2.03 -8.82
N TYR A 125 -9.44 1.15 -8.37
CA TYR A 125 -10.88 1.35 -8.26
C TYR A 125 -11.27 1.20 -6.81
N ARG A 126 -11.87 2.25 -6.23
CA ARG A 126 -12.08 2.32 -4.77
C ARG A 126 -13.47 1.91 -4.35
N THR A 127 -14.40 1.77 -5.28
CA THR A 127 -15.80 1.44 -5.01
C THR A 127 -16.26 0.25 -5.86
N VAL A 128 -17.33 -0.43 -5.43
CA VAL A 128 -17.92 -1.54 -6.21
C VAL A 128 -18.31 -1.05 -7.59
N ARG A 129 -18.92 0.15 -7.67
CA ARG A 129 -19.37 0.74 -8.94
C ARG A 129 -18.22 0.92 -9.92
N GLU A 130 -17.12 1.50 -9.45
CA GLU A 130 -15.94 1.74 -10.29
C GLU A 130 -15.31 0.44 -10.80
N LEU A 131 -15.12 -0.53 -9.89
CA LEU A 131 -14.49 -1.80 -10.23
C LEU A 131 -15.39 -2.65 -11.14
N ALA A 132 -16.70 -2.70 -10.87
CA ALA A 132 -17.65 -3.40 -11.72
C ALA A 132 -17.69 -2.80 -13.12
N ALA A 133 -17.80 -1.47 -13.24
CA ALA A 133 -17.80 -0.78 -14.53
C ALA A 133 -16.53 -1.04 -15.33
N HIS A 134 -15.38 -1.23 -14.67
CA HIS A 134 -14.15 -1.64 -15.32
C HIS A 134 -14.20 -3.09 -15.83
N LEU A 135 -14.70 -4.01 -15.02
CA LEU A 135 -14.71 -5.45 -15.32
C LEU A 135 -15.81 -5.88 -16.33
N ASP A 136 -16.96 -5.18 -16.32
CA ASP A 136 -18.09 -5.40 -17.23
C ASP A 136 -17.77 -5.00 -18.69
N ARG A 137 -16.63 -4.34 -18.94
CA ARG A 137 -16.22 -3.99 -20.29
C ARG A 137 -15.82 -5.23 -21.10
N PRO A 138 -16.41 -5.45 -22.30
CA PRO A 138 -15.94 -6.47 -23.21
C PRO A 138 -14.55 -6.11 -23.71
N ASP A 139 -13.63 -7.07 -23.63
CA ASP A 139 -12.26 -6.89 -24.09
C ASP A 139 -12.18 -7.08 -25.61
N PRO A 140 -11.79 -6.06 -26.40
CA PRO A 140 -11.73 -6.19 -27.85
C PRO A 140 -10.71 -7.23 -28.34
N ASP A 141 -9.65 -7.49 -27.55
CA ASP A 141 -8.49 -8.31 -27.95
C ASP A 141 -8.26 -9.54 -27.03
N GLY A 142 -9.25 -9.88 -26.18
CA GLY A 142 -9.06 -10.80 -25.06
C GLY A 142 -8.35 -10.12 -23.88
N SER A 143 -8.58 -10.61 -22.65
CA SER A 143 -8.04 -9.98 -21.43
C SER A 143 -6.55 -9.62 -21.61
N PRO A 144 -6.09 -8.37 -21.35
CA PRO A 144 -4.67 -8.07 -21.29
C PRO A 144 -3.94 -8.91 -20.24
N TRP A 145 -4.71 -9.48 -19.31
CA TRP A 145 -4.29 -10.40 -18.28
C TRP A 145 -4.47 -11.88 -18.69
N ALA A 146 -4.95 -12.18 -19.91
CA ALA A 146 -5.06 -13.56 -20.46
C ALA A 146 -3.71 -14.20 -20.81
N GLY A 147 -2.59 -13.61 -20.38
CA GLY A 147 -1.35 -14.35 -20.32
C GLY A 147 -1.47 -15.37 -19.20
N THR A 148 -1.59 -16.66 -19.54
CA THR A 148 -1.42 -17.77 -18.60
C THR A 148 -0.06 -17.63 -17.91
N ARG A 149 0.01 -16.87 -16.83
CA ARG A 149 1.12 -16.95 -15.89
C ARG A 149 0.89 -18.25 -15.15
N THR A 150 1.62 -19.29 -15.54
CA THR A 150 1.66 -20.52 -14.76
C THR A 150 2.02 -20.14 -13.33
N PRO A 151 1.16 -20.46 -12.33
CA PRO A 151 1.47 -20.17 -10.95
C PRO A 151 2.84 -20.75 -10.63
N ARG A 152 3.74 -19.89 -10.15
CA ARG A 152 5.08 -20.30 -9.78
C ARG A 152 4.96 -21.17 -8.53
N THR A 153 4.91 -22.48 -8.74
CA THR A 153 4.85 -23.43 -7.63
C THR A 153 6.19 -23.43 -6.95
N VAL A 154 6.23 -22.95 -5.70
CA VAL A 154 7.37 -23.20 -4.82
C VAL A 154 7.55 -24.72 -4.76
N PRO A 155 8.73 -25.28 -5.10
CA PRO A 155 8.95 -26.71 -5.01
C PRO A 155 8.58 -27.18 -3.60
N SER A 156 7.67 -28.16 -3.51
CA SER A 156 7.30 -28.82 -2.27
C SER A 156 8.51 -29.60 -1.76
N GLY A 157 9.43 -28.92 -1.07
CA GLY A 157 10.72 -29.47 -0.65
C GLY A 157 11.84 -28.43 -0.49
N ALA A 158 11.64 -27.18 -0.92
CA ALA A 158 12.56 -26.09 -0.58
C ALA A 158 12.47 -25.82 0.93
N THR A 159 13.38 -26.42 1.70
CA THR A 159 13.56 -26.14 3.12
C THR A 159 14.21 -24.78 3.26
N ALA A 160 13.63 -23.91 4.07
CA ALA A 160 14.30 -22.69 4.46
C ALA A 160 15.64 -23.04 5.14
N PRO A 161 16.69 -22.21 4.95
CA PRO A 161 17.92 -22.32 5.73
C PRO A 161 17.58 -22.21 7.22
N GLY A 162 18.34 -22.91 8.07
CA GLY A 162 18.24 -22.72 9.52
C GLY A 162 18.58 -21.29 9.93
N GLU A 163 18.28 -20.93 11.18
CA GLU A 163 18.69 -19.64 11.73
C GLU A 163 20.20 -19.44 11.58
N ASP A 164 20.59 -18.20 11.27
CA ASP A 164 21.97 -17.77 11.04
C ASP A 164 22.71 -18.45 9.87
N VAL A 165 22.02 -19.22 9.04
CA VAL A 165 22.60 -19.82 7.83
C VAL A 165 22.52 -18.83 6.65
N PRO A 166 23.64 -18.49 5.99
CA PRO A 166 23.62 -17.58 4.84
C PRO A 166 22.91 -18.16 3.61
N PHE A 167 22.18 -17.30 2.89
CA PHE A 167 21.53 -17.61 1.62
C PHE A 167 21.57 -16.38 0.66
N PRO A 168 21.37 -16.57 -0.66
CA PRO A 168 21.50 -15.47 -1.63
C PRO A 168 20.44 -14.37 -1.44
N LEU A 169 20.80 -13.13 -1.78
CA LEU A 169 19.84 -12.03 -1.95
C LEU A 169 18.93 -12.27 -3.17
N THR A 170 17.68 -11.83 -3.10
CA THR A 170 16.80 -11.77 -4.28
C THR A 170 17.24 -10.65 -5.24
N ALA A 171 16.74 -10.63 -6.48
CA ALA A 171 17.03 -9.56 -7.44
C ALA A 171 16.68 -8.16 -6.88
N VAL A 172 15.55 -8.04 -6.19
CA VAL A 172 15.12 -6.79 -5.53
C VAL A 172 16.10 -6.40 -4.43
N GLN A 173 16.51 -7.35 -3.57
CA GLN A 173 17.50 -7.07 -2.53
C GLN A 173 18.87 -6.70 -3.09
N LEU A 174 19.31 -7.35 -4.18
CA LEU A 174 20.54 -6.99 -4.89
C LEU A 174 20.48 -5.58 -5.47
N ALA A 175 19.34 -5.19 -6.06
CA ALA A 175 19.13 -3.83 -6.56
C ALA A 175 19.21 -2.78 -5.44
N LEU A 176 18.54 -3.04 -4.30
CA LEU A 176 18.59 -2.17 -3.12
C LEU A 176 20.00 -2.09 -2.52
N HIS A 177 20.67 -3.23 -2.37
CA HIS A 177 22.04 -3.29 -1.88
C HIS A 177 22.97 -2.49 -2.80
N THR A 178 22.89 -2.71 -4.11
CA THR A 178 23.67 -1.95 -5.10
C THR A 178 23.41 -0.44 -5.00
N SER A 179 22.14 -0.04 -4.89
CA SER A 179 21.75 1.36 -4.73
C SER A 179 22.35 2.00 -3.46
N SER A 180 22.29 1.31 -2.31
CA SER A 180 22.88 1.81 -1.05
C SER A 180 24.40 1.98 -1.12
N ARG A 181 25.10 1.18 -1.95
CA ARG A 181 26.55 1.32 -2.15
C ARG A 181 26.90 2.52 -3.03
N LEU A 182 26.01 2.89 -3.94
CA LEU A 182 26.18 4.04 -4.84
C LEU A 182 25.77 5.36 -4.20
N HIS A 183 24.74 5.30 -3.38
CA HIS A 183 24.13 6.45 -2.73
C HIS A 183 24.00 6.17 -1.23
N PRO A 184 25.11 6.08 -0.48
CA PRO A 184 25.09 5.75 0.95
C PRO A 184 24.34 6.78 1.80
N GLU A 185 24.23 8.01 1.31
CA GLU A 185 23.50 9.11 1.96
C GLU A 185 21.97 8.99 1.77
N LEU A 186 21.49 8.17 0.83
CA LEU A 186 20.07 7.99 0.57
C LEU A 186 19.54 6.77 1.35
N PRO A 187 18.67 6.99 2.35
CA PRO A 187 18.17 5.89 3.16
C PRO A 187 17.13 5.07 2.37
N ALA A 188 17.45 3.80 2.08
CA ALA A 188 16.50 2.86 1.49
C ALA A 188 15.52 2.33 2.55
N ARG A 189 14.45 3.08 2.83
CA ARG A 189 13.51 2.79 3.92
C ARG A 189 12.04 2.94 3.54
N GLY A 190 11.19 2.16 4.20
CA GLY A 190 9.77 2.46 4.36
C GLY A 190 9.46 2.79 5.82
N HIS A 191 8.44 3.60 6.09
CA HIS A 191 8.02 3.90 7.45
C HIS A 191 6.52 4.08 7.60
N LEU A 192 6.06 3.91 8.85
CA LEU A 192 4.71 4.21 9.29
C LEU A 192 4.77 5.16 10.48
N ARG A 193 3.87 6.16 10.49
CA ARG A 193 3.54 6.95 11.68
C ARG A 193 2.11 6.63 12.11
N MET A 194 1.98 6.01 13.28
CA MET A 194 0.69 5.67 13.88
C MET A 194 0.43 6.57 15.09
N THR A 195 -0.66 7.34 15.05
CA THR A 195 -1.06 8.19 16.18
C THR A 195 -2.13 7.48 16.99
N VAL A 196 -1.86 7.27 18.28
CA VAL A 196 -2.74 6.59 19.22
C VAL A 196 -3.31 7.62 20.19
N ARG A 197 -4.63 7.63 20.31
CA ARG A 197 -5.37 8.41 21.29
C ARG A 197 -5.94 7.46 22.35
N GLY A 198 -5.70 7.77 23.62
CA GLY A 198 -6.05 6.92 24.74
C GLY A 198 -4.82 6.34 25.47
N PRO A 199 -5.04 5.56 26.53
CA PRO A 199 -3.95 4.97 27.30
C PRO A 199 -3.16 3.98 26.44
N LEU A 200 -1.84 4.12 26.41
CA LEU A 200 -0.95 3.20 25.72
C LEU A 200 0.14 2.77 26.69
N ASP A 201 0.18 1.47 27.01
CA ASP A 201 1.25 0.83 27.77
C ASP A 201 2.47 0.54 26.85
N PRO A 202 3.64 1.19 27.08
CA PRO A 202 4.83 0.97 26.27
C PRO A 202 5.45 -0.43 26.43
N GLY A 203 5.29 -1.06 27.61
CA GLY A 203 5.78 -2.41 27.85
C GLY A 203 4.99 -3.46 27.07
N LEU A 204 3.67 -3.33 27.01
CA LEU A 204 2.84 -4.19 26.15
C LEU A 204 3.13 -3.97 24.67
N LEU A 205 3.41 -2.73 24.26
CA LEU A 205 3.81 -2.42 22.89
C LEU A 205 5.15 -3.08 22.54
N GLY A 206 6.12 -3.01 23.45
CA GLY A 206 7.40 -3.70 23.32
C GLY A 206 7.24 -5.20 23.12
N ARG A 207 6.40 -5.85 23.94
CA ARG A 207 6.10 -7.30 23.81
C ARG A 207 5.43 -7.65 22.49
N ALA A 208 4.55 -6.78 21.99
CA ALA A 208 3.91 -6.98 20.69
C ALA A 208 4.94 -6.87 19.54
N LEU A 209 5.86 -5.91 19.62
CA LEU A 209 6.97 -5.75 18.68
C LEU A 209 7.94 -6.95 18.70
N GLU A 210 8.28 -7.48 19.88
CA GLU A 210 9.07 -8.71 20.03
C GLU A 210 8.40 -9.90 19.33
N SER A 211 7.09 -10.08 19.55
CA SER A 211 6.31 -11.14 18.91
C SER A 211 6.33 -11.04 17.38
N LEU A 212 6.32 -9.83 16.82
CA LEU A 212 6.49 -9.64 15.38
C LEU A 212 7.88 -10.02 14.90
N ALA A 213 8.94 -9.65 15.62
CA ALA A 213 10.32 -9.98 15.26
C ALA A 213 10.62 -11.49 15.37
N GLU A 214 9.97 -12.18 16.31
CA GLU A 214 10.01 -13.64 16.41
C GLU A 214 9.34 -14.28 15.19
N ARG A 215 8.14 -13.82 14.85
CA ARG A 215 7.32 -14.35 13.76
C ARG A 215 7.88 -14.06 12.37
N HIS A 216 8.46 -12.88 12.16
CA HIS A 216 8.94 -12.42 10.86
C HIS A 216 10.46 -12.29 10.85
N GLY A 217 11.14 -13.35 10.40
CA GLY A 217 12.61 -13.39 10.34
C GLY A 217 13.23 -12.21 9.59
N MET A 218 12.55 -11.61 8.61
CA MET A 218 13.05 -10.43 7.90
C MET A 218 13.27 -9.20 8.79
N LEU A 219 12.60 -9.10 9.94
CA LEU A 219 12.89 -8.05 10.94
C LEU A 219 14.22 -8.28 11.69
N ARG A 220 14.84 -9.44 11.48
CA ARG A 220 16.15 -9.85 12.01
C ARG A 220 17.17 -10.08 10.88
N LEU A 221 16.87 -9.62 9.66
CA LEU A 221 17.77 -9.71 8.51
C LEU A 221 19.16 -9.16 8.87
N ARG A 222 20.19 -9.86 8.41
CA ARG A 222 21.54 -9.33 8.24
C ARG A 222 21.97 -9.51 6.80
N VAL A 223 22.70 -8.53 6.27
CA VAL A 223 23.30 -8.59 4.94
C VAL A 223 24.80 -8.49 5.11
N ASP A 224 25.48 -9.53 4.67
CA ASP A 224 26.93 -9.61 4.70
C ASP A 224 27.44 -9.46 3.26
N ASP A 225 28.38 -8.55 3.04
CA ASP A 225 29.14 -8.45 1.77
C ASP A 225 29.96 -9.72 1.48
N GLY A 226 30.04 -10.63 2.48
CA GLY A 226 30.50 -12.01 2.43
C GLY A 226 31.62 -12.22 1.43
N GLY A 227 32.88 -12.25 1.87
CA GLY A 227 34.13 -12.12 1.07
C GLY A 227 34.34 -12.97 -0.20
N GLY A 228 33.34 -13.67 -0.71
CA GLY A 228 33.17 -14.06 -2.11
C GLY A 228 32.57 -12.95 -3.00
N PRO A 229 32.08 -13.30 -4.20
CA PRO A 229 31.77 -12.35 -5.27
C PRO A 229 30.40 -11.67 -5.19
N LEU A 230 29.47 -12.18 -4.38
CA LEU A 230 28.11 -11.64 -4.23
C LEU A 230 27.74 -11.54 -2.74
N PRO A 231 27.00 -10.50 -2.33
CA PRO A 231 26.51 -10.39 -0.96
C PRO A 231 25.52 -11.52 -0.65
N VAL A 232 25.46 -11.88 0.62
CA VAL A 232 24.55 -12.90 1.16
C VAL A 232 23.71 -12.31 2.29
N GLN A 233 22.58 -12.93 2.58
CA GLN A 233 21.72 -12.59 3.70
C GLN A 233 21.61 -13.75 4.68
N ARG A 234 21.35 -13.44 5.94
CA ARG A 234 21.03 -14.43 6.98
C ARG A 234 19.98 -13.85 7.93
N ILE A 235 19.27 -14.74 8.62
CA ILE A 235 18.33 -14.34 9.67
C ILE A 235 19.02 -14.52 11.01
N ALA A 236 19.31 -13.42 11.70
CA ALA A 236 19.93 -13.45 13.01
C ALA A 236 18.96 -14.04 14.06
N PRO A 237 19.47 -14.63 15.16
CA PRO A 237 18.62 -15.00 16.29
C PRO A 237 17.92 -13.76 16.88
N PRO A 238 16.86 -13.94 17.69
CA PRO A 238 16.20 -12.83 18.38
C PRO A 238 17.20 -11.98 19.18
N GLY A 239 17.23 -10.67 18.91
CA GLY A 239 18.07 -9.70 19.61
C GLY A 239 17.35 -9.02 20.77
N LEU A 240 18.03 -8.09 21.45
CA LEU A 240 17.40 -7.33 22.52
C LEU A 240 16.45 -6.28 21.92
N LEU A 241 15.24 -6.17 22.47
CA LEU A 241 14.28 -5.14 22.06
C LEU A 241 14.85 -3.72 22.18
N SER A 242 15.70 -3.47 23.18
CA SER A 242 16.38 -2.18 23.37
C SER A 242 17.30 -1.77 22.23
N ASP A 243 17.71 -2.70 21.37
CA ASP A 243 18.57 -2.40 20.22
C ASP A 243 17.82 -1.62 19.13
N TRP A 244 16.48 -1.64 19.16
CA TRP A 244 15.67 -1.07 18.09
C TRP A 244 14.32 -0.47 18.52
N TYR A 245 13.86 -0.66 19.76
CA TYR A 245 12.69 -0.01 20.30
C TYR A 245 13.04 0.96 21.43
N GLU A 246 12.51 2.18 21.33
CA GLU A 246 12.74 3.23 22.31
C GLU A 246 11.45 3.98 22.65
N VAL A 247 11.33 4.42 23.90
CA VAL A 247 10.26 5.29 24.38
C VAL A 247 10.84 6.65 24.73
N ARG A 248 10.32 7.71 24.13
CA ARG A 248 10.76 9.10 24.37
C ARG A 248 9.57 9.96 24.72
N ALA A 249 9.77 10.95 25.59
CA ALA A 249 8.85 12.09 25.67
C ALA A 249 9.07 12.99 24.45
N CYS A 250 8.01 13.60 23.93
CA CYS A 250 8.11 14.59 22.86
C CYS A 250 7.12 15.73 23.08
N LEU A 251 7.36 16.88 22.48
CA LEU A 251 6.33 17.91 22.32
C LEU A 251 5.80 17.85 20.88
N ALA A 252 4.57 18.32 20.67
CA ALA A 252 3.93 18.26 19.35
C ALA A 252 4.78 18.85 18.21
N ARG A 253 5.49 19.96 18.51
CA ARG A 253 6.37 20.63 17.54
C ARG A 253 7.60 19.81 17.14
N ASP A 254 8.04 18.90 18.01
CA ASP A 254 9.26 18.11 17.81
C ASP A 254 8.97 16.83 16.99
N LEU A 255 7.69 16.52 16.73
CA LEU A 255 7.28 15.28 16.06
C LEU A 255 7.81 15.18 14.63
N ALA A 256 7.70 16.26 13.84
CA ALA A 256 8.14 16.27 12.45
C ALA A 256 9.66 16.14 12.34
N ASP A 257 10.41 16.80 13.23
CA ASP A 257 11.86 16.70 13.30
C ASP A 257 12.29 15.30 13.75
N ALA A 258 11.65 14.74 14.80
CA ALA A 258 11.92 13.39 15.25
C ALA A 258 11.62 12.32 14.19
N GLU A 259 10.54 12.50 13.42
CA GLU A 259 10.22 11.65 12.27
C GLU A 259 11.29 11.76 11.20
N THR A 260 11.67 12.98 10.82
CA THR A 260 12.70 13.26 9.81
C THR A 260 14.06 12.67 10.21
N ASP A 261 14.50 12.89 11.45
CA ASP A 261 15.77 12.38 11.98
C ASP A 261 15.81 10.85 12.01
N LEU A 262 14.74 10.23 12.49
CA LEU A 262 14.66 8.76 12.57
C LEU A 262 14.70 8.13 11.18
N CYS A 263 13.98 8.74 10.25
CA CYS A 263 13.87 8.36 8.86
C CYS A 263 15.16 8.53 8.06
N ASN A 264 15.95 9.57 8.36
CA ASN A 264 17.21 9.83 7.66
C ASN A 264 18.42 9.14 8.29
N ARG A 265 18.29 8.61 9.51
CA ARG A 265 19.35 7.82 10.13
C ARG A 265 19.59 6.53 9.32
N PRO A 266 20.83 6.24 8.89
CA PRO A 266 21.15 5.06 8.08
C PRO A 266 20.99 3.75 8.87
N PHE A 267 20.82 2.65 8.14
CA PHE A 267 20.87 1.29 8.70
C PHE A 267 22.22 0.65 8.37
N ASP A 268 22.86 0.04 9.37
CA ASP A 268 23.95 -0.92 9.15
C ASP A 268 23.36 -2.33 9.19
N LEU A 269 23.10 -2.91 8.01
CA LEU A 269 22.52 -4.25 7.89
C LEU A 269 23.50 -5.38 8.24
N ALA A 270 24.79 -5.10 8.35
CA ALA A 270 25.77 -6.11 8.78
C ALA A 270 25.75 -6.24 10.31
N ALA A 271 25.55 -5.14 11.03
CA ALA A 271 25.59 -5.10 12.48
C ALA A 271 24.21 -5.16 13.15
N GLY A 272 23.22 -4.45 12.64
CA GLY A 272 21.97 -4.14 13.34
C GLY A 272 20.71 -4.67 12.67
N PRO A 273 19.58 -4.71 13.39
CA PRO A 273 18.29 -5.05 12.82
C PRO A 273 17.89 -4.01 11.74
N PRO A 274 17.22 -4.45 10.66
CA PRO A 274 16.72 -3.58 9.60
C PRO A 274 15.46 -2.81 10.02
N VAL A 275 15.14 -2.73 11.30
CA VAL A 275 13.93 -2.10 11.82
C VAL A 275 14.26 -1.27 13.05
N ARG A 276 13.55 -0.15 13.21
CA ARG A 276 13.60 0.73 14.38
C ARG A 276 12.18 1.22 14.70
N ALA A 277 11.84 1.23 15.98
CA ALA A 277 10.56 1.68 16.51
C ALA A 277 10.80 2.74 17.60
N VAL A 278 10.16 3.90 17.46
CA VAL A 278 10.21 4.94 18.49
C VAL A 278 8.78 5.30 18.88
N LEU A 279 8.46 5.08 20.15
CA LEU A 279 7.23 5.57 20.76
C LEU A 279 7.48 6.97 21.33
N LEU A 280 6.92 7.98 20.68
CA LEU A 280 6.93 9.37 21.11
C LEU A 280 5.68 9.64 21.95
N ARG A 281 5.86 9.93 23.24
CA ARG A 281 4.78 10.27 24.17
C ARG A 281 4.61 11.77 24.24
N GLU A 282 3.58 12.30 23.58
CA GLU A 282 3.25 13.72 23.63
C GLU A 282 2.54 14.06 24.95
N LYS A 283 1.54 13.25 25.33
CA LYS A 283 0.73 13.41 26.55
C LYS A 283 0.33 12.03 27.08
N PRO A 284 -0.24 11.91 28.30
CA PRO A 284 -0.66 10.61 28.85
C PRO A 284 -1.59 9.80 27.92
N GLU A 285 -2.46 10.48 27.16
CA GLU A 285 -3.45 9.87 26.25
C GLU A 285 -3.15 10.16 24.77
N LEU A 286 -1.93 10.60 24.44
CA LEU A 286 -1.54 10.88 23.07
C LEU A 286 -0.11 10.44 22.83
N ALA A 287 0.06 9.45 21.96
CA ALA A 287 1.34 8.92 21.59
C ALA A 287 1.45 8.69 20.07
N HIS A 288 2.68 8.72 19.56
CA HIS A 288 2.97 8.47 18.16
C HIS A 288 4.01 7.35 18.07
N LEU A 289 3.67 6.24 17.42
CA LEU A 289 4.61 5.19 17.08
C LEU A 289 5.16 5.45 15.68
N LEU A 290 6.47 5.67 15.61
CA LEU A 290 7.22 5.66 14.37
C LEU A 290 7.86 4.29 14.19
N LEU A 291 7.49 3.58 13.13
CA LEU A 291 8.10 2.29 12.75
C LEU A 291 8.81 2.47 11.41
N VAL A 292 10.13 2.35 11.40
CA VAL A 292 10.97 2.51 10.21
C VAL A 292 11.64 1.19 9.92
N ALA A 293 11.54 0.70 8.69
CA ALA A 293 12.22 -0.51 8.24
C ALA A 293 13.05 -0.23 6.98
N HIS A 294 14.22 -0.86 6.89
CA HIS A 294 15.01 -0.87 5.67
C HIS A 294 14.27 -1.63 4.58
N HIS A 295 14.30 -1.13 3.34
CA HIS A 295 13.56 -1.71 2.23
C HIS A 295 13.98 -3.12 1.89
N ALA A 296 15.20 -3.54 2.22
CA ALA A 296 15.66 -4.93 2.06
C ALA A 296 14.95 -5.94 2.99
N ALA A 297 14.21 -5.46 4.00
CA ALA A 297 13.45 -6.28 4.94
C ALA A 297 11.94 -6.17 4.77
N ALA A 298 11.43 -5.02 4.34
CA ALA A 298 9.99 -4.78 4.20
C ALA A 298 9.67 -3.80 3.07
N ASP A 299 8.62 -4.13 2.32
CA ASP A 299 7.95 -3.22 1.39
C ASP A 299 6.70 -2.57 2.04
N GLY A 300 6.02 -1.69 1.30
CA GLY A 300 4.82 -1.00 1.80
C GLY A 300 3.69 -1.97 2.21
N TYR A 301 3.56 -3.09 1.51
CA TYR A 301 2.59 -4.13 1.87
C TYR A 301 2.95 -4.78 3.21
N SER A 302 4.23 -5.15 3.37
CA SER A 302 4.77 -5.73 4.60
C SER A 302 4.56 -4.78 5.79
N LEU A 303 4.74 -3.48 5.61
CA LEU A 303 4.50 -2.49 6.67
C LEU A 303 3.03 -2.47 7.12
N ASN A 304 2.07 -2.49 6.18
CA ASN A 304 0.65 -2.55 6.53
C ASN A 304 0.30 -3.84 7.28
N LEU A 305 0.82 -4.99 6.82
CA LEU A 305 0.64 -6.27 7.50
C LEU A 305 1.24 -6.24 8.92
N LEU A 306 2.45 -5.69 9.08
CA LEU A 306 3.10 -5.55 10.38
C LEU A 306 2.29 -4.66 11.33
N ALA A 307 1.67 -3.58 10.83
CA ALA A 307 0.82 -2.72 11.63
C ALA A 307 -0.47 -3.43 12.10
N GLU A 308 -1.12 -4.19 11.21
CA GLU A 308 -2.30 -4.98 11.55
C GLU A 308 -1.98 -6.04 12.62
N GLU A 309 -0.92 -6.82 12.40
CA GLU A 309 -0.50 -7.85 13.36
C GLU A 309 -0.03 -7.22 14.69
N LEU A 310 0.66 -6.07 14.66
CA LEU A 310 1.08 -5.34 15.86
C LEU A 310 -0.11 -5.02 16.76
N TRP A 311 -1.14 -4.38 16.20
CA TRP A 311 -2.29 -3.94 16.99
C TRP A 311 -3.18 -5.10 17.41
N THR A 312 -3.24 -6.17 16.62
CA THR A 312 -3.91 -7.42 16.99
C THR A 312 -3.26 -8.03 18.24
N VAL A 313 -1.93 -8.17 18.24
CA VAL A 313 -1.17 -8.71 19.38
C VAL A 313 -1.26 -7.77 20.58
N TYR A 314 -1.08 -6.47 20.36
CA TYR A 314 -1.18 -5.47 21.43
C TYR A 314 -2.54 -5.50 22.13
N THR A 315 -3.64 -5.54 21.36
CA THR A 315 -5.00 -5.54 21.90
C THR A 315 -5.28 -6.78 22.73
N ALA A 316 -4.86 -7.96 22.26
CA ALA A 316 -4.98 -9.19 23.04
C ALA A 316 -4.20 -9.11 24.36
N LEU A 317 -2.94 -8.64 24.31
CA LEU A 317 -2.12 -8.45 25.51
C LEU A 317 -2.74 -7.45 26.49
N HIS A 318 -3.30 -6.34 25.98
CA HIS A 318 -3.97 -5.31 26.78
C HIS A 318 -5.20 -5.87 27.51
N ASN A 319 -5.98 -6.72 26.85
CA ASN A 319 -7.14 -7.38 27.44
C ASN A 319 -6.78 -8.52 28.40
N GLY A 320 -5.48 -8.79 28.63
CA GLY A 320 -5.02 -9.93 29.43
C GLY A 320 -5.23 -11.28 28.75
N GLU A 321 -5.48 -11.28 27.43
CA GLU A 321 -5.67 -12.46 26.61
C GLU A 321 -4.33 -12.98 26.09
N ARG A 322 -4.29 -14.25 25.70
CA ARG A 322 -3.18 -14.77 24.91
C ARG A 322 -3.39 -14.30 23.46
N PRO A 323 -2.38 -13.73 22.79
CA PRO A 323 -2.48 -13.43 21.37
C PRO A 323 -2.96 -14.65 20.61
N GLN A 324 -3.99 -14.46 19.78
CA GLN A 324 -4.48 -15.55 18.92
C GLN A 324 -3.33 -16.08 18.07
N VAL A 325 -3.33 -17.39 17.81
CA VAL A 325 -2.37 -17.99 16.88
C VAL A 325 -2.68 -17.45 15.49
N LEU A 326 -1.92 -16.45 15.05
CA LEU A 326 -2.00 -15.96 13.69
C LEU A 326 -1.63 -17.11 12.73
N PRO A 327 -2.28 -17.22 11.56
CA PRO A 327 -1.94 -18.23 10.56
C PRO A 327 -0.43 -18.24 10.27
N ALA A 328 0.15 -19.39 9.97
CA ALA A 328 1.59 -19.48 9.71
C ALA A 328 2.01 -18.48 8.61
N ALA A 329 2.99 -17.63 8.92
CA ALA A 329 3.62 -16.78 7.91
C ALA A 329 4.65 -17.64 7.16
N PRO A 330 4.68 -17.64 5.82
CA PRO A 330 5.74 -18.31 5.10
C PRO A 330 7.07 -17.61 5.36
N GLU A 331 8.16 -18.39 5.39
CA GLU A 331 9.50 -17.83 5.54
C GLU A 331 9.99 -17.21 4.23
N PHE A 332 10.53 -16.00 4.31
CA PHE A 332 11.07 -15.29 3.13
C PHE A 332 12.19 -16.09 2.43
N ALA A 333 12.98 -16.85 3.19
CA ALA A 333 14.03 -17.67 2.61
C ALA A 333 13.48 -18.76 1.66
N ARG A 334 12.27 -19.27 1.91
CA ARG A 334 11.58 -20.18 0.99
C ARG A 334 11.17 -19.48 -0.30
N HIS A 335 10.69 -18.24 -0.21
CA HIS A 335 10.41 -17.41 -1.38
C HIS A 335 11.69 -17.12 -2.17
N ALA A 336 12.77 -16.74 -1.50
CA ALA A 336 14.07 -16.47 -2.11
C ALA A 336 14.64 -17.72 -2.82
N ALA A 337 14.57 -18.89 -2.19
CA ALA A 337 15.00 -20.15 -2.80
C ALA A 337 14.13 -20.56 -4.01
N ALA A 338 12.84 -20.23 -3.97
CA ALA A 338 11.93 -20.48 -5.07
C ALA A 338 12.09 -19.49 -6.21
N ALA A 339 12.68 -18.30 -5.99
CA ALA A 339 12.87 -17.22 -6.96
C ALA A 339 13.81 -17.65 -8.11
N THR A 340 13.30 -18.46 -9.04
CA THR A 340 13.93 -18.74 -10.33
C THR A 340 13.86 -17.49 -11.18
N HIS A 341 15.03 -16.98 -11.56
CA HIS A 341 15.17 -15.77 -12.35
C HIS A 341 15.27 -16.12 -13.83
N ASP A 342 14.19 -16.65 -14.39
CA ASP A 342 14.07 -16.89 -15.84
C ASP A 342 13.10 -15.88 -16.43
N VAL A 343 13.63 -14.97 -17.24
CA VAL A 343 12.87 -13.88 -17.84
C VAL A 343 12.56 -14.26 -19.28
N PRO A 344 11.28 -14.25 -19.71
CA PRO A 344 10.93 -14.56 -21.08
C PRO A 344 11.70 -13.69 -22.08
N GLU A 345 12.34 -14.32 -23.08
CA GLU A 345 13.08 -13.59 -24.12
C GLU A 345 12.17 -12.64 -24.92
N THR A 346 10.85 -12.91 -24.97
CA THR A 346 9.85 -11.98 -25.50
C THR A 346 9.82 -10.66 -24.75
N ASP A 347 9.86 -10.70 -23.42
CA ASP A 347 9.82 -9.51 -22.58
C ASP A 347 11.15 -8.76 -22.66
N LEU A 348 12.28 -9.48 -22.64
CA LEU A 348 13.60 -8.85 -22.81
C LEU A 348 13.73 -8.14 -24.15
N ARG A 349 13.19 -8.73 -25.24
CA ARG A 349 13.17 -8.10 -26.56
C ARG A 349 12.30 -6.84 -26.58
N TYR A 350 11.09 -6.91 -26.01
CA TYR A 350 10.19 -5.77 -25.89
C TYR A 350 10.90 -4.61 -25.17
N TRP A 351 11.48 -4.88 -24.00
CA TRP A 351 12.15 -3.85 -23.21
C TRP A 351 13.41 -3.32 -23.87
N ARG A 352 14.21 -4.15 -24.54
CA ARG A 352 15.35 -3.66 -25.35
C ARG A 352 14.91 -2.63 -26.38
N GLN A 353 13.83 -2.90 -27.11
CA GLN A 353 13.32 -1.97 -28.13
C GLN A 353 12.77 -0.68 -27.50
N ARG A 354 12.00 -0.80 -26.41
CA ARG A 354 11.42 0.34 -25.70
C ARG A 354 12.48 1.25 -25.06
N LEU A 355 13.48 0.65 -24.41
CA LEU A 355 14.52 1.37 -23.67
C LEU A 355 15.62 1.91 -24.61
N ALA A 356 15.79 1.37 -25.81
CA ALA A 356 16.73 1.89 -26.80
C ALA A 356 16.42 3.34 -27.23
N GLY A 357 15.15 3.74 -27.16
CA GLY A 357 14.71 5.10 -27.46
C GLY A 357 14.77 6.09 -26.29
N LEU A 358 15.23 5.66 -25.11
CA LEU A 358 15.33 6.55 -23.95
C LEU A 358 16.43 7.59 -24.18
N GLY A 359 16.05 8.85 -24.02
CA GLY A 359 16.96 9.98 -24.06
C GLY A 359 17.72 10.18 -22.74
N GLU A 360 18.36 11.35 -22.60
CA GLU A 360 18.99 11.76 -21.35
C GLU A 360 18.00 11.77 -20.16
N PRO A 361 18.48 11.55 -18.92
CA PRO A 361 17.68 11.71 -17.71
C PRO A 361 16.94 13.06 -17.66
N LEU A 362 15.74 13.06 -17.06
CA LEU A 362 14.94 14.27 -16.89
C LEU A 362 15.69 15.30 -16.03
N ARG A 363 15.75 16.54 -16.50
CA ARG A 363 16.31 17.67 -15.74
C ARG A 363 15.19 18.39 -15.01
N LEU A 364 15.04 18.14 -13.72
CA LEU A 364 14.05 18.81 -12.89
C LEU A 364 14.61 20.13 -12.32
N PRO A 365 13.75 21.12 -12.01
CA PRO A 365 14.17 22.38 -11.42
C PRO A 365 14.54 22.17 -9.93
N TYR A 366 15.82 21.92 -9.68
CA TYR A 366 16.37 21.84 -8.32
C TYR A 366 16.73 23.23 -7.79
N ASP A 367 16.40 23.53 -6.53
CA ASP A 367 16.73 24.82 -5.88
C ASP A 367 18.24 25.05 -5.78
N THR A 368 19.00 23.99 -5.59
CA THR A 368 20.46 24.00 -5.63
C THR A 368 20.93 22.89 -6.56
N PRO A 369 21.62 23.20 -7.68
CA PRO A 369 22.27 22.16 -8.48
C PRO A 369 23.28 21.43 -7.60
N PRO A 370 23.35 20.09 -7.62
CA PRO A 370 24.35 19.36 -6.84
C PRO A 370 25.77 19.92 -7.11
N PRO A 371 26.60 20.15 -6.09
CA PRO A 371 27.93 20.71 -6.31
C PRO A 371 28.80 19.74 -7.11
N GLY A 372 29.25 20.18 -8.29
CA GLY A 372 30.23 19.46 -9.12
C GLY A 372 29.63 18.37 -10.00
N THR A 373 29.91 18.47 -11.30
CA THR A 373 29.84 17.41 -12.33
C THR A 373 28.46 16.90 -12.81
N GLY A 374 27.92 17.59 -13.83
CA GLY A 374 27.11 16.99 -14.89
C GLY A 374 25.69 16.49 -14.56
N PRO A 375 24.91 16.10 -15.58
CA PRO A 375 23.64 15.40 -15.38
C PRO A 375 23.88 14.05 -14.67
N GLY A 376 23.19 13.81 -13.55
CA GLY A 376 23.31 12.57 -12.76
C GLY A 376 24.17 12.65 -11.48
N ALA A 377 24.59 13.85 -11.06
CA ALA A 377 25.25 14.01 -9.77
C ALA A 377 24.34 13.51 -8.62
N PRO A 378 24.89 12.77 -7.64
CA PRO A 378 24.09 12.19 -6.57
C PRO A 378 23.40 13.27 -5.75
N LEU A 379 22.12 13.06 -5.44
CA LEU A 379 21.42 13.86 -4.45
C LEU A 379 22.16 13.69 -3.12
N THR A 380 22.56 14.81 -2.51
CA THR A 380 23.23 14.84 -1.22
C THR A 380 22.33 15.53 -0.20
N GLY A 381 22.33 15.01 1.02
CA GLY A 381 21.56 15.57 2.13
C GLY A 381 20.33 14.75 2.51
N PRO A 382 19.65 15.15 3.60
CA PRO A 382 18.52 14.41 4.13
C PRO A 382 17.33 14.44 3.17
N VAL A 383 16.61 13.33 3.09
CA VAL A 383 15.32 13.24 2.41
C VAL A 383 14.28 13.95 3.28
N VAL A 384 13.75 15.05 2.75
CA VAL A 384 12.63 15.80 3.37
C VAL A 384 11.33 15.36 2.71
N GLN A 385 10.36 14.94 3.52
CA GLN A 385 9.05 14.49 3.04
C GLN A 385 7.99 15.58 3.26
N HIS A 386 7.42 16.08 2.18
CA HIS A 386 6.26 16.96 2.22
C HIS A 386 4.98 16.16 2.03
N HIS A 387 4.03 16.34 2.94
CA HIS A 387 2.73 15.72 2.88
C HIS A 387 1.69 16.77 2.50
N GLY A 388 0.80 16.42 1.58
CA GLY A 388 -0.35 17.21 1.19
C GLY A 388 -1.58 16.31 1.12
N GLU A 389 -2.74 16.86 1.44
CA GLU A 389 -4.00 16.13 1.46
C GLU A 389 -5.01 16.81 0.53
N LEU A 390 -5.75 15.99 -0.23
CA LEU A 390 -6.95 16.42 -0.93
C LEU A 390 -8.16 16.09 -0.08
N GLY A 391 -9.04 17.08 0.12
CA GLY A 391 -10.28 16.87 0.85
C GLY A 391 -11.20 15.86 0.17
N THR A 392 -12.16 15.32 0.92
CA THR A 392 -13.08 14.28 0.45
C THR A 392 -13.85 14.67 -0.82
N GLU A 393 -14.31 15.93 -0.92
CA GLU A 393 -15.10 16.39 -2.07
C GLU A 393 -14.26 16.47 -3.36
N PRO A 394 -13.08 17.11 -3.38
CA PRO A 394 -12.15 17.04 -4.51
C PRO A 394 -11.78 15.61 -4.92
N THR A 395 -11.50 14.73 -3.96
CA THR A 395 -11.17 13.32 -4.24
C THR A 395 -12.32 12.60 -4.93
N ARG A 396 -13.55 12.73 -4.41
CA ARG A 396 -14.74 12.15 -5.05
C ARG A 396 -15.02 12.74 -6.43
N ALA A 397 -14.71 14.02 -6.65
CA ALA A 397 -14.84 14.64 -7.96
C ALA A 397 -13.85 14.05 -8.98
N LEU A 398 -12.60 13.79 -8.56
CA LEU A 398 -11.60 13.12 -9.39
C LEU A 398 -11.97 11.66 -9.69
N GLU A 399 -12.49 10.93 -8.71
CA GLU A 399 -12.99 9.56 -8.87
C GLU A 399 -14.11 9.51 -9.92
N ARG A 400 -15.13 10.37 -9.79
CA ARG A 400 -16.22 10.49 -10.78
C ARG A 400 -15.71 10.88 -12.17
N LEU A 401 -14.75 11.78 -12.24
CA LEU A 401 -14.14 12.21 -13.50
C LEU A 401 -13.38 11.06 -14.18
N ALA A 402 -12.60 10.31 -13.42
CA ALA A 402 -11.88 9.14 -13.93
C ALA A 402 -12.87 8.09 -14.46
N ALA A 403 -13.89 7.75 -13.67
CA ALA A 403 -14.92 6.79 -14.03
C ALA A 403 -15.70 7.19 -15.30
N ALA A 404 -16.04 8.48 -15.44
CA ALA A 404 -16.76 8.99 -16.63
C ALA A 404 -15.94 8.93 -17.93
N HIS A 405 -14.62 8.76 -17.82
CA HIS A 405 -13.68 8.66 -18.94
C HIS A 405 -12.97 7.30 -18.99
N ASP A 406 -13.51 6.30 -18.31
CA ASP A 406 -13.07 4.91 -18.45
C ASP A 406 -11.60 4.65 -18.08
N VAL A 407 -11.10 5.50 -17.18
CA VAL A 407 -9.78 5.40 -16.57
C VAL A 407 -9.92 5.28 -15.07
N SER A 408 -8.93 4.67 -14.42
CA SER A 408 -8.89 4.63 -12.96
C SER A 408 -8.32 5.94 -12.39
N LEU A 409 -8.56 6.21 -11.10
CA LEU A 409 -7.98 7.37 -10.43
C LEU A 409 -6.44 7.34 -10.51
N PHE A 410 -5.85 6.14 -10.41
CA PHE A 410 -4.42 5.92 -10.61
C PHE A 410 -3.94 6.45 -11.97
N HIS A 411 -4.61 6.09 -13.07
CA HIS A 411 -4.24 6.56 -14.41
C HIS A 411 -4.37 8.07 -14.55
N LEU A 412 -5.44 8.66 -13.99
CA LEU A 412 -5.66 10.10 -14.02
C LEU A 412 -4.56 10.87 -13.25
N LEU A 413 -4.22 10.42 -12.04
CA LEU A 413 -3.17 11.04 -11.23
C LEU A 413 -1.79 10.82 -11.83
N LEU A 414 -1.51 9.64 -12.40
CA LEU A 414 -0.26 9.35 -13.08
C LEU A 414 -0.09 10.23 -14.33
N ALA A 415 -1.16 10.46 -15.10
CA ALA A 415 -1.15 11.40 -16.21
C ALA A 415 -0.88 12.85 -15.76
N ALA A 416 -1.48 13.27 -14.64
CA ALA A 416 -1.21 14.58 -14.06
C ALA A 416 0.26 14.71 -13.66
N TYR A 417 0.82 13.68 -13.01
CA TYR A 417 2.22 13.60 -12.63
C TYR A 417 3.17 13.64 -13.84
N VAL A 418 2.92 12.81 -14.85
CA VAL A 418 3.68 12.79 -16.12
C VAL A 418 3.65 14.18 -16.79
N ARG A 419 2.51 14.86 -16.80
CA ARG A 419 2.40 16.22 -17.35
C ARG A 419 3.17 17.25 -16.54
N CYS A 420 3.20 17.15 -15.21
CA CYS A 420 4.04 18.00 -14.38
C CYS A 420 5.53 17.80 -14.69
N LEU A 421 5.98 16.54 -14.77
CA LEU A 421 7.35 16.22 -15.15
C LEU A 421 7.73 16.74 -16.53
N ALA A 422 6.83 16.61 -17.52
CA ALA A 422 7.03 17.16 -18.86
C ALA A 422 7.19 18.69 -18.85
N ARG A 423 6.33 19.39 -18.11
CA ARG A 423 6.41 20.86 -17.99
C ARG A 423 7.66 21.32 -17.26
N TRP A 424 8.06 20.64 -16.19
CA TRP A 424 9.23 20.99 -15.40
C TRP A 424 10.55 20.67 -16.11
N SER A 425 10.60 19.56 -16.84
CA SER A 425 11.80 19.16 -17.59
C SER A 425 11.91 19.78 -18.98
N GLY A 426 10.81 20.32 -19.52
CA GLY A 426 10.73 20.78 -20.91
C GLY A 426 10.84 19.65 -21.93
N ARG A 427 10.57 18.40 -21.53
CA ARG A 427 10.69 17.20 -22.37
C ARG A 427 9.32 16.53 -22.53
N PRO A 428 8.92 16.16 -23.75
CA PRO A 428 7.66 15.44 -23.94
C PRO A 428 7.78 13.96 -23.60
N ASP A 429 8.96 13.36 -23.75
CA ASP A 429 9.19 11.93 -23.49
C ASP A 429 9.53 11.73 -22.01
N ILE A 430 8.62 11.08 -21.29
CA ILE A 430 8.67 10.86 -19.85
C ILE A 430 8.74 9.37 -19.55
N ALA A 431 9.71 9.00 -18.72
CA ALA A 431 9.81 7.68 -18.11
C ALA A 431 9.56 7.81 -16.61
N VAL A 432 8.59 7.05 -16.10
CA VAL A 432 8.29 6.97 -14.67
C VAL A 432 8.25 5.51 -14.25
N ASN A 433 8.80 5.19 -13.09
CA ASN A 433 8.71 3.86 -12.54
C ASN A 433 7.48 3.73 -11.65
N VAL A 434 6.70 2.69 -11.89
CA VAL A 434 5.54 2.35 -11.09
C VAL A 434 5.90 1.13 -10.24
N ALA A 435 5.80 1.27 -8.92
CA ALA A 435 6.01 0.17 -8.00
C ALA A 435 4.83 -0.82 -8.03
N ARG A 436 5.15 -2.11 -8.00
CA ARG A 436 4.22 -3.24 -8.01
C ARG A 436 4.51 -4.13 -6.82
N ALA A 437 3.49 -4.72 -6.21
CA ALA A 437 3.67 -5.52 -5.00
C ALA A 437 4.37 -6.87 -5.22
N ARG A 438 4.38 -7.41 -6.46
CA ARG A 438 5.00 -8.71 -6.82
C ARG A 438 4.47 -9.90 -6.00
N ARG A 439 3.20 -9.82 -5.59
CA ARG A 439 2.48 -10.88 -4.84
C ARG A 439 1.56 -11.70 -5.75
N GLU A 440 1.66 -11.50 -7.06
CA GLU A 440 0.96 -12.29 -8.08
C GLU A 440 1.53 -13.71 -8.25
N ASP A 441 2.73 -14.00 -7.75
CA ASP A 441 3.28 -15.36 -7.71
C ASP A 441 2.57 -16.15 -6.61
N ARG A 442 1.50 -16.84 -7.00
CA ARG A 442 0.49 -17.47 -6.13
C ARG A 442 1.02 -18.75 -5.46
N PHE A 443 1.83 -18.63 -4.40
CA PHE A 443 2.04 -19.72 -3.44
C PHE A 443 1.32 -19.46 -2.12
N ASP A 444 0.95 -20.54 -1.43
CA ASP A 444 0.15 -20.49 -0.21
C ASP A 444 0.80 -19.60 0.86
N GLY A 445 0.03 -18.63 1.38
CA GLY A 445 0.47 -17.74 2.44
C GLY A 445 1.24 -16.48 1.99
N VAL A 446 1.47 -16.26 0.69
CA VAL A 446 2.25 -15.10 0.19
C VAL A 446 1.71 -13.75 0.68
N GLU A 447 0.41 -13.63 0.94
CA GLU A 447 -0.20 -12.43 1.51
C GLU A 447 0.22 -12.15 2.96
N ARG A 448 0.74 -13.14 3.68
CA ARG A 448 1.30 -12.98 5.03
C ARG A 448 2.83 -12.93 5.06
N LEU A 449 3.48 -12.93 3.88
CA LEU A 449 4.93 -12.87 3.78
C LEU A 449 5.42 -11.43 4.04
N VAL A 450 6.25 -11.25 5.06
CA VAL A 450 7.03 -10.02 5.25
C VAL A 450 8.35 -10.14 4.49
N GLY A 451 8.62 -9.17 3.61
CA GLY A 451 9.83 -9.13 2.80
C GLY A 451 9.80 -8.07 1.70
N PRO A 452 10.94 -7.83 1.04
CA PRO A 452 11.06 -6.92 -0.10
C PRO A 452 10.54 -7.56 -1.39
N LEU A 453 9.22 -7.70 -1.52
CA LEU A 453 8.64 -8.27 -2.73
C LEU A 453 8.48 -7.18 -3.79
N ALA A 454 8.08 -5.97 -3.37
CA ALA A 454 7.80 -4.90 -4.30
C ALA A 454 8.97 -4.58 -5.24
N ASP A 455 8.65 -4.48 -6.53
CA ASP A 455 9.59 -4.14 -7.59
C ASP A 455 9.00 -3.07 -8.51
N THR A 456 9.81 -2.45 -9.36
CA THR A 456 9.36 -1.37 -10.24
C THR A 456 9.27 -1.78 -11.71
N LEU A 457 8.30 -1.20 -12.41
CA LEU A 457 8.15 -1.32 -13.85
C LEU A 457 8.09 0.07 -14.49
N PRO A 458 8.87 0.34 -15.55
CA PRO A 458 8.82 1.61 -16.23
C PRO A 458 7.52 1.75 -17.05
N LEU A 459 6.95 2.94 -16.97
CA LEU A 459 5.93 3.45 -17.87
C LEU A 459 6.59 4.54 -18.72
N LEU A 460 6.61 4.31 -20.03
CA LEU A 460 7.14 5.24 -21.02
C LEU A 460 5.95 5.93 -21.69
N CYS A 461 5.88 7.25 -21.57
CA CYS A 461 4.78 8.03 -22.12
C CYS A 461 5.30 9.32 -22.76
N ARG A 462 4.68 9.73 -23.86
CA ARG A 462 4.99 11.00 -24.53
C ARG A 462 3.82 11.97 -24.37
N THR A 463 4.05 13.16 -23.82
CA THR A 463 3.05 14.23 -23.72
C THR A 463 3.04 15.11 -24.96
N ALA A 464 1.88 15.68 -25.31
CA ALA A 464 1.77 16.71 -26.34
C ALA A 464 1.35 18.07 -25.74
N ASP A 465 1.83 19.15 -26.34
CA ASP A 465 1.46 20.51 -25.91
C ASP A 465 -0.03 20.76 -26.17
N GLY A 466 -0.71 21.34 -25.17
CA GLY A 466 -2.15 21.62 -25.24
C GLY A 466 -3.05 20.38 -25.16
N GLU A 467 -2.49 19.19 -24.95
CA GLU A 467 -3.28 17.96 -24.83
C GLU A 467 -4.20 17.98 -23.60
N PRO A 468 -5.49 17.61 -23.76
CA PRO A 468 -6.39 17.38 -22.64
C PRO A 468 -5.83 16.32 -21.68
N LEU A 469 -5.93 16.57 -20.37
CA LEU A 469 -5.42 15.62 -19.36
C LEU A 469 -6.05 14.23 -19.49
N LEU A 470 -7.33 14.19 -19.84
CA LEU A 470 -8.10 12.95 -19.94
C LEU A 470 -7.61 12.09 -21.11
N ALA A 471 -7.26 12.71 -22.25
CA ALA A 471 -6.64 12.01 -23.36
C ALA A 471 -5.26 11.43 -22.97
N LEU A 472 -4.47 12.19 -22.19
CA LEU A 472 -3.22 11.66 -21.64
C LEU A 472 -3.47 10.50 -20.66
N ALA A 473 -4.52 10.56 -19.83
CA ALA A 473 -4.89 9.48 -18.89
C ALA A 473 -5.26 8.18 -19.63
N GLU A 474 -6.02 8.27 -20.72
CA GLU A 474 -6.33 7.11 -21.57
C GLU A 474 -5.06 6.49 -22.18
N ARG A 475 -4.13 7.32 -22.67
CA ARG A 475 -2.85 6.83 -23.21
C ARG A 475 -1.96 6.23 -22.14
N VAL A 476 -1.92 6.80 -20.95
CA VAL A 476 -1.22 6.25 -19.78
C VAL A 476 -1.80 4.90 -19.40
N ARG A 477 -3.13 4.75 -19.40
CA ARG A 477 -3.79 3.45 -19.18
C ARG A 477 -3.36 2.39 -20.19
N LEU A 478 -3.39 2.70 -21.47
CA LEU A 478 -2.96 1.76 -22.51
C LEU A 478 -1.47 1.41 -22.40
N ALA A 479 -0.62 2.41 -22.13
CA ALA A 479 0.81 2.19 -21.93
C ALA A 479 1.10 1.34 -20.69
N TRP A 480 0.35 1.53 -19.60
CA TRP A 480 0.48 0.73 -18.39
C TRP A 480 0.09 -0.73 -18.62
N LEU A 481 -1.06 -0.98 -19.26
CA LEU A 481 -1.49 -2.33 -19.63
C LEU A 481 -0.45 -3.05 -20.50
N GLU A 482 0.15 -2.34 -21.44
CA GLU A 482 1.20 -2.90 -22.29
C GLU A 482 2.48 -3.22 -21.50
N SER A 483 2.92 -2.33 -20.59
CA SER A 483 4.05 -2.62 -19.70
C SER A 483 3.77 -3.86 -18.84
N GLU A 484 2.55 -3.99 -18.29
CA GLU A 484 2.13 -5.13 -17.48
C GLU A 484 2.12 -6.46 -18.25
N ARG A 485 1.80 -6.46 -19.56
CA ARG A 485 1.91 -7.65 -20.42
C ARG A 485 3.36 -8.17 -20.51
N HIS A 486 4.35 -7.30 -20.31
CA HIS A 486 5.78 -7.61 -20.34
C HIS A 486 6.44 -7.48 -18.96
N ALA A 487 5.70 -7.84 -17.91
CA ALA A 487 6.07 -7.75 -16.51
C ALA A 487 7.16 -8.72 -16.02
N GLY A 488 7.63 -9.64 -16.86
CA GLY A 488 8.56 -10.72 -16.48
C GLY A 488 9.87 -10.25 -15.83
N PRO A 489 10.61 -9.30 -16.44
CA PRO A 489 11.88 -8.84 -15.91
C PRO A 489 11.74 -8.11 -14.57
N SER A 490 12.75 -8.25 -13.72
CA SER A 490 12.92 -7.40 -12.53
C SER A 490 13.44 -6.01 -12.91
N SER A 491 13.38 -5.07 -11.97
CA SER A 491 14.08 -3.80 -12.14
C SER A 491 15.56 -4.02 -12.45
N LEU A 492 16.26 -4.91 -11.74
CA LEU A 492 17.68 -5.16 -12.01
C LEU A 492 17.95 -5.58 -13.47
N ASP A 493 17.09 -6.40 -14.07
CA ASP A 493 17.18 -6.79 -15.49
C ASP A 493 17.00 -5.58 -16.40
N LEU A 494 15.97 -4.77 -16.15
CA LEU A 494 15.67 -3.57 -16.92
C LEU A 494 16.82 -2.55 -16.87
N ALA A 495 17.47 -2.41 -15.71
CA ALA A 495 18.66 -1.59 -15.54
C ALA A 495 19.79 -2.08 -16.46
N GLY A 496 19.97 -3.40 -16.56
CA GLY A 496 20.92 -4.03 -17.46
C GLY A 496 20.67 -3.71 -18.93
N LEU A 497 19.42 -3.47 -19.33
CA LEU A 497 19.02 -3.17 -20.71
C LEU A 497 19.19 -1.70 -21.12
N LEU A 498 19.41 -0.78 -20.18
CA LEU A 498 19.56 0.64 -20.49
C LEU A 498 20.80 0.91 -21.39
N PRO A 499 20.69 1.78 -22.41
CA PRO A 499 21.83 2.18 -23.23
C PRO A 499 22.89 2.87 -22.37
N GLY A 500 24.16 2.47 -22.51
CA GLY A 500 25.21 2.84 -21.56
C GLY A 500 25.71 4.28 -21.69
N ALA A 501 25.86 4.94 -20.53
CA ALA A 501 26.90 5.95 -20.31
C ALA A 501 27.90 5.41 -19.27
N GLY A 502 28.89 4.64 -19.73
CA GLY A 502 30.06 4.23 -18.93
C GLY A 502 29.92 2.94 -18.08
N ALA A 503 31.05 2.55 -17.48
CA ALA A 503 31.24 1.36 -16.63
C ALA A 503 30.71 1.53 -15.18
N GLY A 504 29.74 2.43 -14.98
CA GLY A 504 29.06 2.62 -13.71
C GLY A 504 27.88 1.65 -13.56
N PRO A 505 27.52 1.26 -12.34
CA PRO A 505 26.34 0.44 -12.10
C PRO A 505 25.06 1.16 -12.54
N ARG A 506 24.19 0.40 -13.21
CA ARG A 506 22.93 0.86 -13.77
C ARG A 506 21.83 0.58 -12.75
N THR A 507 21.08 1.59 -12.35
CA THR A 507 19.91 1.43 -11.47
C THR A 507 18.67 1.92 -12.21
N VAL A 508 17.55 1.22 -12.03
CA VAL A 508 16.24 1.69 -12.56
C VAL A 508 15.58 2.67 -11.61
N SER A 509 16.08 2.82 -10.38
CA SER A 509 15.59 3.86 -9.50
C SER A 509 16.16 5.19 -9.97
N PRO A 510 15.36 6.15 -10.45
CA PRO A 510 15.72 7.53 -10.17
C PRO A 510 15.74 7.59 -8.63
N ALA A 511 16.83 8.10 -8.07
CA ALA A 511 16.87 8.44 -6.66
C ALA A 511 15.63 9.26 -6.26
#